data_AF-A0A958J415-F1
#
_entry.id   AF-A0A958J415-F1
#
_cell.length_a   1.000
_cell.length_b   1.000
_cell.length_c   1.000
_cell.angle_alpha   90.00
_cell.angle_beta   90.00
_cell.angle_gamma   90.00
#
_symmetry.space_group_name_H-M   'P 1'
#
loop_
_entity.id
_entity.type
_entity.pdbx_description
1 polymer ?
#
loop_
_entity_poly.entity_id
_entity_poly.type
_entity_poly.pdbx_seq_one_letter_code
_entity_poly.pdbx_strand_id
1 'polypeptide(L)'
;EVWALEAYGAAYTLQEFLTVKSDDVAGRTRMYESIVKGEHVLEPGLPESFNVMMKELQSLGLDVELIEERAAEESEDSEDEQTTTIVGKSTAVNI
;
A
#
# COMPACT_ATOMS: atom_id res chain seq x y z
N GLU A 1 15.30 -2.90 -21.69
CA GLU A 1 15.07 -1.43 -21.70
C GLU A 1 15.18 -0.85 -20.30
N VAL A 2 14.48 -1.41 -19.30
CA VAL A 2 14.56 -1.01 -17.88
C VAL A 2 16.01 -0.91 -17.36
N TRP A 3 16.85 -1.91 -17.61
CA TRP A 3 18.27 -1.89 -17.18
C TRP A 3 19.09 -0.73 -17.76
N ALA A 4 18.73 -0.23 -18.94
CA ALA A 4 19.42 0.92 -19.52
C ALA A 4 19.02 2.22 -18.79
N LEU A 5 17.75 2.35 -18.41
CA LEU A 5 17.25 3.50 -17.63
C LEU A 5 17.78 3.50 -16.20
N GLU A 6 17.87 2.31 -15.59
CA GLU A 6 18.46 2.13 -14.26
C GLU A 6 19.94 2.47 -14.25
N ALA A 7 20.72 1.98 -15.23
CA ALA A 7 22.14 2.29 -15.35
C ALA A 7 22.41 3.79 -15.61
N TYR A 8 21.48 4.47 -16.29
CA TYR A 8 21.53 5.92 -16.51
C TYR A 8 21.14 6.72 -15.26
N GLY A 9 20.55 6.10 -14.24
CA GLY A 9 20.04 6.78 -13.05
C GLY A 9 18.76 7.60 -13.32
N ALA A 10 18.02 7.28 -14.38
CA ALA A 10 16.80 8.00 -14.77
C ALA A 10 15.57 7.55 -13.94
N ALA A 11 15.63 7.71 -12.62
CA ALA A 11 14.60 7.20 -11.70
C ALA A 11 13.19 7.72 -12.02
N TYR A 12 13.04 9.02 -12.29
CA TYR A 12 11.75 9.63 -12.62
C TYR A 12 11.20 9.16 -13.96
N THR A 13 12.06 8.98 -14.97
CA THR A 13 11.63 8.47 -16.28
C THR A 13 11.18 7.02 -16.18
N LEU A 14 11.89 6.20 -15.40
CA LEU A 14 11.51 4.82 -15.14
C LEU A 14 10.19 4.74 -14.36
N GLN A 15 10.03 5.56 -13.32
CA GLN A 15 8.79 5.65 -12.55
C GLN A 15 7.63 6.06 -13.45
N GLU A 16 7.79 7.08 -14.28
CA GLU A 16 6.75 7.53 -15.21
C GLU A 16 6.37 6.43 -16.22
N PHE A 17 7.36 5.67 -16.69
CA PHE A 17 7.17 4.55 -17.61
C PHE A 17 6.37 3.41 -16.98
N LEU A 18 6.64 3.07 -15.71
CA LEU A 18 5.98 1.96 -15.00
C LEU A 18 4.65 2.34 -14.35
N THR A 19 4.37 3.62 -14.12
CA THR A 19 3.17 4.11 -13.44
C THR A 19 2.21 4.76 -14.43
N VAL A 20 2.23 6.08 -14.54
CA VAL A 20 1.27 6.93 -15.27
C VAL A 20 1.18 6.63 -16.77
N LYS A 21 2.25 6.08 -17.37
CA LYS A 21 2.26 5.66 -18.78
C LYS A 21 1.73 4.24 -19.03
N SER A 22 1.81 3.35 -18.04
CA SER A 22 1.53 1.91 -18.22
C SER A 22 0.30 1.46 -17.42
N ASP A 23 0.34 1.56 -16.09
CA ASP A 23 -0.52 0.78 -15.20
C ASP A 23 -1.34 1.61 -14.19
N ASP A 24 -1.04 2.91 -14.03
CA ASP A 24 -1.79 3.78 -13.12
C ASP A 24 -2.99 4.44 -13.83
N VAL A 25 -4.19 3.87 -13.62
CA VAL A 25 -5.45 4.35 -14.25
C VAL A 25 -5.85 5.74 -13.72
N ALA A 26 -5.68 5.96 -12.42
CA ALA A 26 -6.02 7.23 -11.77
C ALA A 26 -5.04 8.33 -12.19
N GLY A 27 -3.74 8.01 -12.16
CA GLY A 27 -2.65 8.90 -12.57
C GLY A 27 -2.71 9.26 -14.06
N ARG A 28 -3.10 8.33 -14.94
CA ARG A 28 -3.25 8.61 -16.38
C ARG A 28 -4.31 9.67 -16.67
N THR A 29 -5.44 9.66 -15.94
CA THR A 29 -6.51 10.66 -16.12
C THR A 29 -6.04 12.05 -15.68
N ARG A 30 -5.38 12.14 -14.52
CA ARG A 30 -4.80 13.40 -14.01
C ARG A 30 -3.73 13.91 -14.96
N MET A 31 -2.86 13.03 -15.46
CA MET A 31 -1.83 13.39 -16.44
C MET A 31 -2.43 13.99 -17.71
N TYR A 32 -3.54 13.45 -18.23
CA TYR A 32 -4.22 14.07 -19.37
C TYR A 32 -4.77 15.46 -19.05
N GLU A 33 -5.37 15.66 -17.89
CA GLU A 33 -5.84 16.99 -17.47
C GLU A 33 -4.69 17.99 -17.33
N SER A 34 -3.58 17.56 -16.73
CA SER A 34 -2.38 18.38 -16.52
C SER A 34 -1.74 18.79 -17.85
N ILE A 35 -1.69 17.87 -18.83
CA ILE A 35 -1.22 18.17 -20.19
C ILE A 35 -2.12 19.23 -20.86
N VAL A 36 -3.43 19.14 -20.70
CA VAL A 36 -4.38 20.12 -21.27
C VAL A 36 -4.30 21.48 -20.57
N LYS A 37 -4.09 21.49 -19.25
CA LYS A 37 -3.94 22.71 -18.43
C LYS A 37 -2.57 23.37 -18.57
N GLY A 38 -1.59 22.69 -19.15
CA GLY A 38 -0.20 23.16 -19.25
C GLY A 38 0.56 23.11 -17.92
N GLU A 39 0.06 22.34 -16.95
CA GLU A 39 0.69 22.15 -15.64
C GLU A 39 1.54 20.88 -15.67
N HIS A 40 2.80 20.97 -15.25
CA HIS A 40 3.73 19.83 -15.19
C HIS A 40 3.76 19.19 -13.81
N VAL A 41 2.59 18.83 -13.28
CA VAL A 41 2.47 18.10 -12.02
C VAL A 41 2.32 16.61 -12.32
N LEU A 42 3.28 15.81 -11.85
CA LEU A 42 3.29 14.35 -11.97
C LEU A 42 3.26 13.76 -10.56
N GLU A 43 2.10 13.24 -10.17
CA GLU A 43 1.93 12.47 -8.94
C GLU A 43 1.69 11.00 -9.32
N PRO A 44 2.75 10.16 -9.32
CA PRO A 44 2.61 8.73 -9.59
C PRO A 44 1.93 8.03 -8.42
N GLY A 45 0.90 7.25 -8.71
CA GLY A 45 0.22 6.39 -7.75
C GLY A 45 0.79 4.97 -7.69
N LEU A 46 0.10 4.10 -6.93
CA LEU A 46 0.35 2.67 -6.91
C LEU A 46 -0.14 2.03 -8.21
N PRO A 47 0.69 1.23 -8.93
CA PRO A 47 0.27 0.50 -10.11
C PRO A 47 -0.80 -0.55 -9.80
N GLU A 48 -1.79 -0.69 -10.68
CA GLU A 48 -2.82 -1.73 -10.54
C GLU A 48 -2.24 -3.15 -10.64
N SER A 49 -1.17 -3.33 -11.41
CA SER A 49 -0.46 -4.61 -11.54
C SER A 49 0.11 -5.11 -10.21
N PHE A 50 0.55 -4.21 -9.33
CA PHE A 50 1.00 -4.56 -7.98
C PHE A 50 -0.15 -5.05 -7.10
N ASN A 51 -1.32 -4.42 -7.22
CA ASN A 51 -2.53 -4.83 -6.50
C ASN A 51 -3.03 -6.21 -6.98
N VAL A 52 -2.91 -6.51 -8.27
CA VAL A 52 -3.20 -7.85 -8.82
C VAL A 52 -2.21 -8.87 -8.26
N MET A 53 -0.90 -8.56 -8.28
CA MET A 53 0.13 -9.43 -7.71
C MET A 53 -0.13 -9.77 -6.24
N MET A 54 -0.49 -8.78 -5.41
CA MET A 54 -0.89 -9.00 -4.01
C MET A 54 -2.03 -10.02 -3.89
N LYS A 55 -3.08 -9.88 -4.70
CA LYS A 55 -4.23 -10.80 -4.69
C LYS A 55 -3.87 -12.19 -5.18
N GLU A 56 -2.95 -12.31 -6.14
CA GLU A 56 -2.46 -13.60 -6.62
C GLU A 56 -1.66 -14.34 -5.55
N LEU A 57 -0.85 -13.63 -4.76
CA LEU A 57 -0.13 -14.21 -3.62
C LEU A 57 -1.10 -14.61 -2.50
N GLN A 58 -2.10 -13.78 -2.20
CA GLN A 58 -3.16 -14.11 -1.23
C GLN A 58 -3.99 -15.32 -1.65
N SER A 59 -4.26 -15.48 -2.94
CA SER A 59 -4.94 -16.65 -3.51
C SER A 59 -4.15 -17.96 -3.26
N LEU A 60 -2.82 -17.86 -3.14
CA LEU A 60 -1.95 -19.00 -2.82
C LEU A 60 -1.93 -19.32 -1.31
N GLY A 61 -2.59 -18.53 -0.47
CA GLY A 61 -2.57 -18.65 0.98
C GLY A 61 -1.38 -17.95 1.65
N LEU A 62 -0.69 -17.06 0.93
CA LEU A 62 0.35 -16.20 1.49
C LEU A 62 -0.28 -14.89 1.99
N ASP A 63 -0.07 -14.58 3.26
CA ASP A 63 -0.49 -13.30 3.81
C ASP A 63 0.60 -12.25 3.58
N VAL A 64 0.24 -11.16 2.89
CA VAL A 64 1.15 -10.09 2.50
C VAL A 64 0.46 -8.77 2.80
N GLU A 65 1.06 -7.98 3.69
CA GLU A 65 0.57 -6.68 4.13
C GLU A 65 1.60 -5.59 3.84
N LEU A 66 1.11 -4.38 3.54
CA LEU A 66 1.95 -3.19 3.40
C LEU A 66 2.21 -2.61 4.79
N ILE A 67 3.44 -2.72 5.27
CA ILE A 67 3.85 -2.14 6.54
C ILE A 67 4.30 -0.70 6.27
N GLU A 68 3.60 0.26 6.86
CA GLU A 68 4.07 1.64 6.89
C GLU A 68 5.10 1.79 8.01
N GLU A 69 6.25 2.38 7.70
CA GLU A 69 7.39 2.53 8.63
C GLU A 69 7.02 3.31 9.90
N ARG A 70 5.93 4.08 9.87
CA ARG A 70 5.39 4.83 11.02
C ARG A 70 4.45 4.01 11.92
N ALA A 71 3.88 2.92 11.42
CA ALA A 71 2.95 2.07 12.17
C ALA A 71 3.65 0.95 12.96
N ALA A 72 4.94 0.70 12.69
CA ALA A 72 5.72 -0.34 13.36
C ALA A 72 6.09 0.00 14.82
N GLU A 73 5.88 1.24 15.27
CA GLU A 73 6.14 1.65 16.66
C GLU A 73 4.92 1.42 17.59
N GLU A 74 3.75 1.05 17.05
CA GLU A 74 2.51 0.90 17.84
C GLU A 74 2.13 -0.57 18.15
N SER A 75 2.89 -1.58 17.68
CA SER A 75 2.51 -3.00 17.78
C SER A 75 3.26 -3.84 18.83
N GLU A 76 4.09 -3.24 19.69
CA GLU A 76 4.75 -3.98 20.80
C GLU A 76 3.99 -3.97 22.14
N ASP A 77 2.72 -3.52 22.20
CA ASP A 77 1.94 -3.61 23.44
C ASP A 77 0.53 -4.19 23.21
N SER A 78 0.47 -5.53 23.10
CA SER A 78 -0.66 -6.32 23.61
C SER A 78 -0.33 -7.81 23.54
N GLU A 79 0.46 -8.27 24.51
CA GLU A 79 0.47 -9.69 24.89
C GLU A 79 -0.91 -10.07 25.45
N ASP A 80 -1.55 -11.03 24.78
CA ASP A 80 -2.48 -12.05 25.26
C ASP A 80 -3.46 -11.70 26.41
N GLU A 81 -4.75 -11.59 26.07
CA GLU A 81 -5.79 -12.13 26.96
C GLU A 81 -7.01 -12.67 26.19
N GLN A 82 -6.88 -13.89 25.66
CA GLN A 82 -8.04 -14.76 25.47
C GLN A 82 -8.47 -15.31 26.84
N THR A 83 -9.38 -14.64 27.52
CA THR A 83 -10.22 -15.29 28.54
C THR A 83 -11.70 -15.14 28.21
N THR A 84 -12.25 -16.22 27.67
CA THR A 84 -13.68 -16.53 27.68
C THR A 84 -14.25 -16.25 29.08
N THR A 85 -15.19 -15.32 29.19
CA THR A 85 -16.11 -15.27 30.33
C THR A 85 -17.54 -15.31 29.82
N ILE A 86 -18.11 -16.52 29.92
CA ILE A 86 -19.54 -16.74 29.91
C ILE A 86 -20.13 -16.32 31.27
N VAL A 87 -21.18 -15.48 31.20
CA VAL A 87 -22.29 -15.32 32.16
C VAL A 87 -21.98 -14.70 33.54
N GLY A 88 -22.69 -13.60 33.86
CA GLY A 88 -23.08 -13.35 35.25
C GLY A 88 -23.31 -11.89 35.62
N LYS A 89 -24.59 -11.52 35.81
CA LYS A 89 -25.01 -10.31 36.53
C LYS A 89 -24.30 -10.20 37.89
N SER A 90 -23.87 -8.98 38.22
CA SER A 90 -23.81 -8.38 39.58
C SER A 90 -23.28 -9.25 40.72
N THR A 91 -22.17 -8.82 41.31
CA THR A 91 -22.12 -8.16 42.64
C THR A 91 -20.69 -8.19 43.16
N ALA A 92 -20.18 -7.02 43.54
CA ALA A 92 -18.90 -6.83 44.20
C ALA A 92 -18.86 -7.53 45.56
N VAL A 93 -17.70 -8.04 45.97
CA VAL A 93 -17.04 -7.73 47.26
C VAL A 93 -15.58 -8.16 47.15
N ASN A 94 -14.70 -7.20 47.47
CA ASN A 94 -13.26 -7.38 47.67
C ASN A 94 -13.02 -7.84 49.12
N ILE A 95 -12.39 -9.00 49.29
CA ILE A 95 -11.47 -9.34 50.40
C ILE A 95 -10.35 -10.19 49.81
#